data_AF-A0A095ULM9-F1
#
_entry.id   AF-A0A095ULM9-F1
#
_cell.length_a   1.000
_cell.length_b   1.000
_cell.length_c   1.000
_cell.angle_alpha   90.00
_cell.angle_beta   90.00
_cell.angle_gamma   90.00
#
_symmetry.space_group_name_H-M   'P 1'
#
loop_
_entity.id
_entity.type
_entity.pdbx_description
1 polymer ?
#
loop_
_entity_poly.entity_id
_entity_poly.type
_entity_poly.pdbx_seq_one_letter_code
_entity_poly.pdbx_strand_id
1 'polypeptide(L)'
;MKKIIWLAFAVLAALWTGLVALTLQLTDWVLASVASAQVPGAALDTSQWVPPDWAAAWVDPAWLQSLQSGLVWAAQGLNQVLPMAGSLGTLIAVVGWIFWGFIIAGLLVLALILHWLAGKREQAETSGRQVV
;
A
#
# COMPACT_ATOMS: atom_id res chain seq x y z
N MET A 1 -15.40 16.71 -20.97
CA MET A 1 -15.79 15.42 -20.39
C MET A 1 -14.72 14.33 -20.56
N LYS A 2 -14.43 13.86 -21.78
CA LYS A 2 -13.51 12.72 -22.03
C LYS A 2 -12.08 12.87 -21.47
N LYS A 3 -11.41 14.01 -21.69
CA LYS A 3 -9.99 14.18 -21.29
C LYS A 3 -9.74 14.12 -19.78
N ILE A 4 -10.68 14.61 -18.96
CA ILE A 4 -10.55 14.59 -17.49
C ILE A 4 -10.71 13.17 -16.95
N ILE A 5 -11.69 12.43 -17.46
CA ILE A 5 -11.92 11.03 -17.06
C ILE A 5 -10.68 10.19 -17.40
N TRP A 6 -10.10 10.40 -18.58
CA TRP A 6 -8.87 9.73 -18.99
C TRP A 6 -7.65 10.13 -18.16
N LEU A 7 -7.51 11.41 -17.80
CA LEU A 7 -6.42 11.87 -16.93
C LEU A 7 -6.53 11.25 -15.54
N ALA A 8 -7.74 11.26 -14.96
CA ALA A 8 -7.99 10.68 -13.65
C ALA A 8 -7.75 9.17 -13.64
N PHE A 9 -8.20 8.47 -14.68
CA PHE A 9 -7.89 7.07 -14.88
C PHE A 9 -6.38 6.82 -14.95
N ALA A 10 -5.65 7.61 -15.74
CA ALA A 10 -4.20 7.48 -15.86
C ALA A 10 -3.47 7.71 -14.53
N VAL A 11 -3.88 8.72 -13.74
CA VAL A 11 -3.32 8.99 -12.42
C VAL A 11 -3.63 7.84 -11.45
N LEU A 12 -4.86 7.34 -11.44
CA LEU A 12 -5.23 6.22 -10.58
C LEU A 12 -4.48 4.94 -10.98
N ALA A 13 -4.37 4.67 -12.27
CA ALA A 13 -3.63 3.52 -12.78
C ALA A 13 -2.15 3.62 -12.42
N ALA A 14 -1.53 4.80 -12.54
CA ALA A 14 -0.15 5.02 -12.14
C ALA A 14 0.05 4.87 -10.63
N LEU A 15 -0.83 5.45 -9.80
CA LEU A 15 -0.78 5.31 -8.34
C LEU A 15 -0.96 3.86 -7.90
N TRP A 16 -1.93 3.15 -8.50
CA TRP A 16 -2.17 1.74 -8.23
C TRP A 16 -0.98 0.87 -8.63
N THR A 17 -0.46 1.07 -9.84
CA THR A 17 0.70 0.32 -10.33
C THR A 17 1.94 0.60 -9.48
N GLY A 18 2.14 1.86 -9.08
CA GLY A 18 3.21 2.26 -8.18
C GLY A 18 3.07 1.61 -6.80
N LEU A 19 1.87 1.57 -6.23
CA LEU A 19 1.61 0.92 -4.94
C LEU A 19 1.88 -0.59 -4.99
N VAL A 20 1.42 -1.27 -6.04
CA VAL A 20 1.67 -2.71 -6.25
C VAL A 20 3.17 -2.97 -6.41
N ALA A 21 3.86 -2.19 -7.27
CA ALA A 21 5.29 -2.34 -7.50
C ALA A 21 6.10 -2.12 -6.21
N LEU A 22 5.77 -1.08 -5.45
CA LEU A 22 6.40 -0.79 -4.17
C LEU A 22 6.21 -1.93 -3.17
N THR A 23 4.99 -2.47 -3.08
CA THR A 23 4.65 -3.57 -2.17
C THR A 23 5.40 -4.86 -2.54
N LEU A 24 5.50 -5.18 -3.83
CA LEU A 24 6.26 -6.34 -4.30
C LEU A 24 7.74 -6.18 -3.98
N GLN A 25 8.33 -5.03 -4.31
CA GLN A 25 9.75 -4.80 -4.08
C GLN A 25 10.10 -4.81 -2.58
N LEU A 26 9.23 -4.26 -1.73
CA LEU A 26 9.36 -4.36 -0.27
C LEU A 26 9.27 -5.82 0.21
N THR A 27 8.29 -6.57 -0.30
CA THR A 27 8.10 -7.97 0.08
C THR A 27 9.30 -8.82 -0.32
N ASP A 28 9.78 -8.69 -1.56
CA ASP A 28 10.95 -9.39 -2.07
C ASP A 28 12.20 -9.04 -1.26
N TRP A 29 12.38 -7.76 -0.93
CA TRP A 29 13.47 -7.31 -0.08
C TRP A 29 13.43 -7.94 1.32
N VAL A 30 12.27 -7.90 1.99
CA VAL A 30 12.11 -8.52 3.32
C VAL A 30 12.36 -10.04 3.23
N LEU A 31 11.82 -10.70 2.22
CA LEU A 31 11.94 -12.14 2.05
C LEU A 31 13.39 -12.56 1.78
N ALA A 32 14.11 -11.82 0.93
CA ALA A 32 15.53 -12.02 0.68
C ALA A 32 16.36 -11.82 1.96
N SER A 33 16.04 -10.79 2.73
CA SER A 33 16.74 -10.47 3.98
C SER A 33 16.52 -11.52 5.07
N VAL A 34 15.31 -12.12 5.12
CA VAL A 34 15.00 -13.26 6.00
C VAL A 34 15.70 -14.53 5.51
N ALA A 35 15.74 -14.78 4.20
CA ALA A 35 16.40 -15.96 3.63
C ALA A 35 17.92 -15.95 3.83
N SER A 36 18.56 -14.78 3.83
CA SER A 36 19.99 -14.63 4.15
C SER A 36 20.30 -14.74 5.64
N ALA A 37 19.34 -14.43 6.50
CA ALA A 37 19.49 -14.56 7.95
C ALA A 37 19.34 -16.04 8.35
N GLN A 38 20.45 -16.78 8.43
CA GLN A 38 20.47 -18.09 9.07
C GLN A 38 20.23 -17.90 10.58
N VAL A 39 19.04 -18.26 11.08
CA VAL A 39 18.70 -18.05 12.51
C VAL A 39 18.54 -19.37 13.27
N PRO A 40 19.50 -19.75 14.13
CA PRO A 40 19.21 -20.49 15.33
C PRO A 40 18.67 -19.53 16.40
N GLY A 41 17.39 -19.66 16.77
CA GLY A 41 16.84 -19.04 17.98
C GLY A 41 16.51 -17.53 17.90
N ALA A 42 15.33 -17.23 17.35
CA ALA A 42 14.50 -16.05 17.68
C ALA A 42 14.99 -14.61 17.38
N ALA A 43 16.24 -14.37 16.97
CA ALA A 43 16.70 -13.03 16.58
C ALA A 43 17.17 -12.99 15.12
N LEU A 44 16.49 -12.19 14.28
CA LEU A 44 16.96 -11.84 12.94
C LEU A 44 18.11 -10.83 13.07
N ASP A 45 19.30 -11.15 12.58
CA ASP A 45 20.37 -10.17 12.50
C ASP A 45 20.06 -9.17 11.37
N THR A 46 19.70 -7.94 11.75
CA THR A 46 19.37 -6.84 10.82
C THR A 46 20.58 -6.06 10.36
N SER A 47 21.77 -6.31 10.90
CA SER A 47 22.99 -5.60 10.50
C SER A 47 23.38 -5.85 9.04
N GLN A 48 22.89 -6.94 8.47
CA GLN A 48 23.13 -7.34 7.08
C GLN A 48 22.01 -6.94 6.11
N TRP A 49 20.96 -6.28 6.61
CA TRP A 49 19.81 -5.90 5.78
C TRP A 49 20.14 -4.66 4.97
N VAL A 50 20.42 -4.86 3.69
CA VAL A 50 20.69 -3.78 2.75
C VAL A 50 19.36 -3.28 2.16
N PRO A 51 18.92 -2.04 2.45
CA PRO A 51 17.68 -1.51 1.88
C PRO A 51 17.80 -1.31 0.35
N PRO A 52 16.69 -1.38 -0.40
CA PRO A 52 16.69 -1.04 -1.83
C PRO A 52 17.21 0.38 -2.08
N ASP A 53 17.79 0.64 -3.26
CA ASP A 53 18.38 1.96 -3.59
C ASP A 53 17.41 3.13 -3.43
N TRP A 54 16.14 2.94 -3.80
CA TRP A 54 15.10 3.94 -3.61
C TRP A 54 14.83 4.21 -2.12
N ALA A 55 14.97 3.20 -1.27
CA ALA A 55 14.68 3.26 0.16
C ALA A 55 15.86 3.69 1.02
N ALA A 56 17.09 3.53 0.51
CA ALA A 56 18.32 3.76 1.25
C ALA A 56 18.45 5.19 1.81
N ALA A 57 17.84 6.18 1.16
CA ALA A 57 17.89 7.58 1.59
C ALA A 57 16.99 7.90 2.80
N TRP A 58 16.01 7.03 3.12
CA TRP A 58 15.03 7.27 4.18
C TRP A 58 14.84 6.12 5.17
N VAL A 59 15.44 4.96 4.91
CA VAL A 59 15.47 3.84 5.87
C VAL A 59 16.67 4.00 6.79
N ASP A 60 16.40 4.31 8.06
CA ASP A 60 17.42 4.35 9.10
C ASP A 60 17.49 3.03 9.90
N PRO A 61 18.55 2.83 10.71
CA PRO A 61 18.71 1.61 11.51
C PRO A 61 17.60 1.39 12.55
N ALA A 62 16.99 2.45 13.08
CA ALA A 62 15.90 2.34 14.06
C ALA A 62 14.62 1.83 13.38
N TRP A 63 14.40 2.21 12.13
CA TRP A 63 13.34 1.68 11.28
C TRP A 63 13.50 0.19 11.02
N LEU A 64 14.72 -0.27 10.73
CA LEU A 64 15.03 -1.70 10.56
C LEU A 64 14.79 -2.52 11.84
N GLN A 65 15.17 -2.00 13.01
CA GLN A 65 14.86 -2.63 14.31
C GLN A 65 13.35 -2.72 14.56
N SER A 66 12.61 -1.67 14.18
CA SER A 66 11.15 -1.65 14.28
C SER A 66 10.52 -2.70 13.35
N LEU A 67 11.08 -2.87 12.15
CA LEU A 67 10.64 -3.88 11.20
C LEU A 67 10.93 -5.30 11.71
N GLN A 68 12.11 -5.54 12.28
CA GLN A 68 12.46 -6.81 12.92
C GLN A 68 11.51 -7.15 14.07
N SER A 69 11.27 -6.21 14.98
CA SER A 69 10.35 -6.43 16.10
C SER A 69 8.92 -6.68 15.60
N GLY A 70 8.49 -5.98 14.55
CA GLY A 70 7.22 -6.22 13.86
C GLY A 70 7.13 -7.61 13.23
N LEU A 71 8.20 -8.11 12.61
CA LEU A 71 8.23 -9.46 12.04
C LEU A 71 8.23 -10.56 13.10
N VAL A 72 8.98 -10.38 14.19
CA VAL A 72 8.96 -11.30 15.33
C VAL A 72 7.57 -11.30 15.97
N TRP A 73 6.97 -10.13 16.16
CA TRP A 73 5.60 -9.99 16.64
C TRP A 73 4.60 -10.65 15.68
N ALA A 74 4.75 -10.49 14.37
CA ALA A 74 3.88 -11.12 13.38
C ALA A 74 4.02 -12.65 13.39
N ALA A 75 5.24 -13.18 13.51
CA ALA A 75 5.49 -14.62 13.60
C ALA A 75 4.92 -15.22 14.89
N GLN A 76 5.05 -14.52 16.02
CA GLN A 76 4.45 -14.92 17.29
C GLN A 76 2.92 -14.82 17.24
N GLY A 77 2.39 -13.73 16.71
CA GLY A 77 0.97 -13.51 16.50
C GLY A 77 0.37 -14.59 15.59
N LEU A 78 1.08 -14.96 14.52
CA LEU A 78 0.66 -16.06 13.64
C LEU A 78 0.62 -17.39 14.40
N ASN A 79 1.61 -17.69 15.24
CA ASN A 79 1.58 -18.89 16.09
C ASN A 79 0.41 -18.89 17.09
N GLN A 80 0.03 -17.72 17.63
CA GLN A 80 -1.09 -17.59 18.56
C GLN A 80 -2.45 -17.59 17.87
N VAL A 81 -2.52 -17.08 16.64
CA VAL A 81 -3.76 -16.91 15.87
C VAL A 81 -4.07 -18.11 15.00
N LEU A 82 -3.07 -18.87 14.52
CA LEU A 82 -3.27 -20.10 13.76
C LEU A 82 -4.26 -21.09 14.42
N PRO A 83 -4.22 -21.32 15.75
CA PRO A 83 -5.22 -22.14 16.45
C PRO A 83 -6.62 -21.53 16.47
N MET A 84 -6.74 -20.19 16.49
CA MET A 84 -8.03 -19.47 16.62
C MET A 84 -8.68 -19.12 15.27
N ALA A 85 -7.90 -18.82 14.24
CA ALA A 85 -8.38 -18.46 12.92
C ALA A 85 -8.93 -19.65 12.12
N GLY A 86 -8.76 -20.87 12.64
CA GLY A 86 -9.17 -22.14 12.03
C GLY A 86 -8.37 -22.52 10.80
N SER A 87 -7.93 -21.55 9.98
CA SER A 87 -7.07 -21.74 8.82
C SER A 87 -6.31 -20.47 8.42
N LEU A 88 -5.19 -20.63 7.71
CA LEU A 88 -4.48 -19.54 7.02
C LEU A 88 -5.39 -18.79 6.02
N GLY A 89 -6.38 -19.48 5.44
CA GLY A 89 -7.33 -18.89 4.50
C GLY A 89 -8.15 -17.76 5.10
N THR A 90 -8.53 -17.86 6.38
CA THR A 90 -9.26 -16.80 7.09
C THR A 90 -8.41 -15.54 7.26
N LEU A 91 -7.12 -15.71 7.60
CA LEU A 91 -6.18 -14.60 7.73
C LEU A 91 -5.94 -13.92 6.38
N ILE A 92 -5.71 -14.70 5.32
CA ILE A 92 -5.55 -14.18 3.97
C ILE A 92 -6.81 -13.41 3.54
N ALA A 93 -8.00 -13.91 3.87
CA ALA A 93 -9.25 -13.22 3.58
C ALA A 93 -9.36 -11.86 4.29
N VAL A 94 -9.02 -11.78 5.59
CA VAL A 94 -9.03 -10.51 6.34
C VAL A 94 -8.05 -9.50 5.74
N VAL A 95 -6.82 -9.93 5.45
CA VAL A 95 -5.81 -9.08 4.80
C VAL A 95 -6.31 -8.62 3.42
N GLY A 96 -6.92 -9.53 2.65
CA GLY A 96 -7.52 -9.22 1.36
C GLY A 96 -8.61 -8.14 1.47
N TRP A 97 -9.47 -8.22 2.49
CA TRP A 97 -10.50 -7.20 2.75
C TRP A 97 -9.92 -5.84 3.13
N ILE A 98 -8.84 -5.80 3.91
CA ILE A 98 -8.15 -4.54 4.23
C ILE A 98 -7.58 -3.92 2.95
N PHE A 99 -6.88 -4.72 2.14
CA PHE A 99 -6.30 -4.26 0.88
C PHE A 99 -7.37 -3.75 -0.08
N TRP A 100 -8.48 -4.48 -0.19
CA TRP A 100 -9.64 -4.07 -0.98
C TRP A 100 -10.28 -2.78 -0.46
N GLY A 101 -10.40 -2.61 0.86
CA GLY A 101 -10.92 -1.38 1.47
C GLY A 101 -10.10 -0.15 1.11
N PHE A 102 -8.77 -0.27 1.09
CA PHE A 102 -7.88 0.81 0.62
C PHE A 102 -8.11 1.15 -0.86
N ILE A 103 -8.34 0.15 -1.72
CA ILE A 103 -8.66 0.37 -3.14
C ILE A 103 -9.96 1.16 -3.28
N ILE A 104 -11.02 0.77 -2.57
CA ILE A 104 -12.31 1.45 -2.59
C ILE A 104 -12.19 2.88 -2.06
N ALA A 105 -11.41 3.10 -0.99
CA ALA A 105 -11.13 4.44 -0.48
C ALA A 105 -10.45 5.32 -1.54
N GLY A 106 -9.44 4.79 -2.25
CA GLY A 106 -8.79 5.49 -3.37
C GLY A 106 -9.76 5.84 -4.51
N LEU A 107 -10.64 4.90 -4.87
CA LEU A 107 -11.69 5.13 -5.87
C LEU A 107 -12.70 6.19 -5.42
N LEU A 108 -13.09 6.20 -4.15
CA LEU A 108 -13.98 7.20 -3.56
C LEU A 108 -13.38 8.61 -3.62
N VAL A 109 -12.12 8.76 -3.22
CA VAL A 109 -11.40 10.04 -3.33
C VAL A 109 -11.39 10.52 -4.78
N LEU A 110 -11.11 9.64 -5.73
CA LEU A 110 -11.12 9.98 -7.14
C LEU A 110 -12.51 10.42 -7.61
N ALA A 111 -13.57 9.69 -7.23
CA ALA A 111 -14.94 10.04 -7.58
C ALA A 111 -15.34 11.42 -7.05
N LEU A 112 -14.96 11.75 -5.82
CA LEU A 112 -15.18 13.07 -5.23
C LEU A 112 -14.46 14.18 -6.01
N ILE A 113 -13.20 13.94 -6.41
CA ILE A 113 -12.43 14.90 -7.24
C ILE A 113 -13.13 15.13 -8.59
N LEU A 114 -13.57 14.06 -9.27
CA LEU A 114 -14.28 14.19 -10.54
C LEU A 114 -15.60 14.93 -10.38
N HIS A 115 -16.36 14.64 -9.32
CA HIS A 115 -17.64 15.29 -9.05
C HIS A 115 -17.44 16.79 -8.81
N TRP A 116 -16.45 17.16 -8.01
CA TRP A 116 -16.10 18.56 -7.77
C TRP A 116 -15.67 19.28 -9.05
N LEU A 117 -14.86 18.62 -9.89
CA LEU A 117 -14.38 19.20 -11.15
C LEU A 117 -15.49 19.32 -12.21
N ALA A 118 -16.46 18.40 -12.20
CA ALA A 118 -17.65 18.47 -13.03
C ALA A 118 -18.58 19.62 -12.61
N GLY A 119 -18.83 19.76 -11.29
CA GLY A 119 -19.65 20.87 -10.76
C GLY A 119 -19.07 22.25 -11.07
N LYS A 120 -17.73 22.39 -11.04
CA LYS A 120 -17.07 23.64 -11.48
C LYS A 120 -17.31 23.98 -12.96
N ARG A 121 -17.44 22.97 -13.82
CA ARG A 121 -17.70 23.18 -15.26
C ARG A 121 -19.14 23.58 -15.53
N GLU A 122 -20.10 22.97 -14.84
CA GLU A 122 -21.52 23.35 -14.96
C GLU A 122 -21.77 24.79 -14.51
N GLN A 123 -21.13 25.22 -13.43
CA GLN A 123 -21.17 26.61 -12.95
C GLN A 123 -20.59 27.59 -13.97
N ALA A 124 -19.49 27.23 -14.63
CA ALA A 124 -18.88 28.06 -15.68
C ALA A 124 -19.77 28.16 -16.94
N GLU A 125 -20.42 27.07 -17.35
CA GLU A 125 -21.34 27.07 -18.51
C GLU A 125 -22.63 27.85 -18.23
N THR A 126 -23.20 27.75 -17.03
CA THR A 126 -24.40 28.53 -16.66
C THR A 126 -24.11 30.02 -16.51
N SER A 127 -22.96 30.39 -15.93
CA SER A 127 -22.56 31.79 -15.80
C SER A 127 -22.29 32.43 -17.17
N GLY A 128 -21.67 31.71 -18.12
CA GLY A 128 -21.44 32.19 -19.49
C GLY A 128 -22.72 32.37 -20.32
N ARG A 129 -23.82 31.69 -19.98
CA ARG A 129 -25.11 31.78 -20.69
C ARG A 129 -25.97 32.97 -20.25
N GLN A 130 -25.70 33.55 -19.08
CA GLN A 130 -26.44 34.73 -18.58
C GLN A 130 -25.87 36.06 -19.08
N VAL A 131 -24.69 36.05 -19.71
CA VAL A 131 -24.00 37.27 -20.21
C VAL A 131 -24.18 37.49 -21.72
N VAL A 132 -24.99 36.67 -22.39
CA VAL A 132 -25.33 36.77 -23.82
C VAL A 132 -26.82 37.04 -23.95
#